data_AF-A0A842UGX5-F1
#
_entry.id   AF-A0A842UGX5-F1
#
_cell.length_a   1.000
_cell.length_b   1.000
_cell.length_c   1.000
_cell.angle_alpha   90.00
_cell.angle_beta   90.00
_cell.angle_gamma   90.00
#
_symmetry.space_group_name_H-M   'P 1'
#
loop_
_entity.id
_entity.type
_entity.pdbx_description
1 polymer ?
#
loop_
_entity_poly.entity_id
_entity_poly.type
_entity_poly.pdbx_seq_one_letter_code
_entity_poly.pdbx_strand_id
1 'polypeptide(L)'
;MILEGRRGLTGVGVLVIFIAVILVAALSATVMIGVSGGLQQKAIQRGERTEHEVSSGVEIVTVIASDGSRGNDLEHFEVYVRLQPGSLKLDLNDTVILADTADTTQALTLNGSVVDGTFPSTTRHFTVQYLKEGPSHDDGYLVKGDTAKLLFHHHDVAPGATRGGVKEHKKMRIQIIPRLGTVSEVYITTPHILIMERMTIWPAFS
;
A
#
# COMPACT_ATOMS: atom_id res chain seq x y z
N MET A 1 50.29 11.56 72.46
CA MET A 1 50.51 10.38 71.60
C MET A 1 49.17 9.73 71.31
N ILE A 2 48.49 10.09 70.20
CA ILE A 2 47.31 9.41 69.66
C ILE A 2 47.29 9.69 68.16
N LEU A 3 47.69 8.76 67.29
CA LEU A 3 47.41 8.82 65.84
C LEU A 3 47.53 7.45 65.11
N GLU A 4 47.27 6.31 65.76
CA GLU A 4 47.38 4.98 65.09
C GLU A 4 46.04 4.38 64.59
N GLY A 5 44.96 5.16 64.58
CA GLY A 5 43.61 4.67 64.20
C GLY A 5 43.14 5.01 62.78
N ARG A 6 43.86 5.86 62.02
CA ARG A 6 43.31 6.47 60.79
C ARG A 6 43.50 5.66 59.50
N ARG A 7 44.40 4.66 59.47
CA ARG A 7 44.71 3.87 58.26
C ARG A 7 43.69 2.76 57.96
N GLY A 8 43.05 2.20 58.99
CA GLY A 8 41.97 1.21 58.81
C GLY A 8 40.66 1.83 58.28
N LEU A 9 40.38 3.07 58.68
CA LEU A 9 39.22 3.85 58.22
C LEU A 9 39.32 4.25 56.74
N THR A 10 40.52 4.52 56.22
CA THR A 10 40.70 4.83 54.79
C THR A 10 40.49 3.61 53.88
N GLY A 11 40.78 2.39 54.36
CA GLY A 11 40.56 1.16 53.59
C GLY A 11 39.08 0.80 53.41
N VAL A 12 38.25 1.08 54.43
CA VAL A 12 36.79 0.88 54.35
C VAL A 12 36.16 1.81 53.32
N GLY A 13 36.64 3.05 53.19
CA GLY A 13 36.15 4.00 52.17
C GLY A 13 36.38 3.52 50.74
N VAL A 14 37.56 2.92 50.47
CA VAL A 14 37.87 2.36 49.15
C VAL A 14 36.99 1.15 48.81
N LEU A 15 36.73 0.28 49.79
CA LEU A 15 35.86 -0.88 49.61
C LEU A 15 34.42 -0.47 49.25
N VAL A 16 33.90 0.57 49.92
CA VAL A 16 32.54 1.08 49.64
C VAL A 16 32.44 1.63 48.22
N ILE A 17 33.43 2.40 47.77
CA ILE A 17 33.48 2.95 46.40
C ILE A 17 33.59 1.81 45.37
N PHE A 18 34.38 0.79 45.67
CA PHE A 18 34.56 -0.36 44.79
C PHE A 18 33.23 -1.08 44.54
N ILE A 19 32.45 -1.35 45.59
CA ILE A 19 31.14 -1.98 45.47
C ILE A 19 30.16 -1.06 44.73
N ALA A 20 30.18 0.25 45.01
CA ALA A 20 29.33 1.21 44.32
C ALA A 20 29.55 1.23 42.80
N VAL A 21 30.82 1.23 42.35
CA VAL A 21 31.15 1.21 40.91
C VAL A 21 30.67 -0.08 40.25
N ILE A 22 30.83 -1.23 40.92
CA ILE A 22 30.35 -2.51 40.39
C ILE A 22 28.83 -2.52 40.23
N LEU A 23 28.10 -2.00 41.22
CA LEU A 23 26.63 -1.91 41.14
C LEU A 23 26.16 -1.00 40.00
N VAL A 24 26.82 0.16 39.81
CA VAL A 24 26.52 1.07 38.71
C VAL A 24 26.85 0.44 37.35
N ALA A 25 27.98 -0.27 37.25
CA ALA A 25 28.38 -0.97 36.03
C ALA A 25 27.37 -2.07 35.65
N ALA A 26 26.88 -2.85 36.63
CA ALA A 26 25.88 -3.89 36.40
C ALA A 26 24.53 -3.30 35.92
N LEU A 27 24.08 -2.19 36.52
CA LEU A 27 22.88 -1.48 36.08
C LEU A 27 23.03 -0.95 34.65
N SER A 28 24.18 -0.34 34.36
CA SER A 28 24.49 0.21 33.04
C SER A 28 24.51 -0.87 31.94
N ALA A 29 25.13 -2.03 32.21
CA ALA A 29 25.16 -3.16 31.28
C ALA A 29 23.74 -3.67 30.95
N THR A 30 22.87 -3.73 31.96
CA THR A 30 21.46 -4.14 31.78
C THR A 30 20.71 -3.18 30.86
N VAL A 31 20.87 -1.88 31.07
CA VAL A 31 20.27 -0.85 30.20
C VAL A 31 20.87 -0.90 28.80
N MET A 32 22.18 -1.09 28.67
CA MET A 32 22.87 -1.18 27.39
C MET A 32 22.36 -2.35 26.53
N ILE A 33 22.15 -3.52 27.13
CA ILE A 33 21.59 -4.68 26.43
C ILE A 33 20.14 -4.40 26.02
N GLY A 34 19.33 -3.81 26.92
CA GLY A 34 17.94 -3.46 26.61
C GLY A 34 17.81 -2.48 25.45
N VAL A 35 18.65 -1.44 25.43
CA VAL A 35 18.69 -0.45 24.34
C VAL A 35 19.22 -1.08 23.05
N SER A 36 20.30 -1.86 23.12
CA SER A 36 20.89 -2.51 21.93
C SER A 36 19.93 -3.52 21.30
N GLY A 37 19.25 -4.35 22.11
CA GLY A 37 18.24 -5.28 21.64
C GLY A 37 17.02 -4.56 21.04
N GLY A 38 16.56 -3.47 21.67
CA GLY A 38 15.48 -2.64 21.13
C GLY A 38 15.85 -1.97 19.79
N LEU A 39 17.10 -1.52 19.63
CA LEU A 39 17.60 -0.97 18.37
C LEU A 39 17.70 -2.04 17.29
N GLN A 40 18.17 -3.25 17.62
CA GLN A 40 18.23 -4.37 16.68
C GLN A 40 16.83 -4.77 16.18
N GLN A 41 15.86 -4.91 17.08
CA GLN A 41 14.48 -5.25 16.69
C GLN A 41 13.87 -4.17 15.79
N LYS A 42 14.09 -2.89 16.12
CA LYS A 42 13.66 -1.76 15.27
C LYS A 42 14.36 -1.75 13.92
N ALA A 43 15.65 -2.11 13.87
CA ALA A 43 16.41 -2.19 12.63
C ALA A 43 15.89 -3.30 11.72
N ILE A 44 15.60 -4.49 12.27
CA ILE A 44 15.01 -5.61 11.53
C ILE A 44 13.63 -5.21 10.98
N GLN A 45 12.73 -4.70 11.84
CA GLN A 45 11.40 -4.27 11.40
C GLN A 45 11.44 -3.20 10.31
N ARG A 46 12.39 -2.26 10.38
CA ARG A 46 12.60 -1.26 9.33
C ARG A 46 13.18 -1.89 8.07
N GLY A 47 14.13 -2.80 8.19
CA GLY A 47 14.72 -3.53 7.07
C GLY A 47 13.67 -4.29 6.28
N GLU A 48 12.87 -5.10 6.96
CA GLU A 48 11.72 -5.81 6.38
C GLU A 48 10.77 -4.84 5.68
N ARG A 49 10.36 -3.77 6.37
CA ARG A 49 9.45 -2.78 5.77
C ARG A 49 10.04 -2.10 4.53
N THR A 50 11.33 -1.77 4.56
CA THR A 50 12.02 -1.17 3.41
C THR A 50 12.15 -2.17 2.26
N GLU A 51 12.44 -3.44 2.55
CA GLU A 51 12.46 -4.50 1.54
C GLU A 51 11.08 -4.66 0.90
N HIS A 52 10.02 -4.71 1.70
CA HIS A 52 8.65 -4.70 1.20
C HIS A 52 8.36 -3.46 0.34
N GLU A 53 8.76 -2.26 0.75
CA GLU A 53 8.54 -1.02 0.01
C GLU A 53 9.21 -0.99 -1.36
N VAL A 54 10.41 -1.56 -1.50
CA VAL A 54 11.17 -1.51 -2.76
C VAL A 54 10.94 -2.72 -3.66
N SER A 55 10.56 -3.86 -3.09
CA SER A 55 10.33 -5.11 -3.85
C SER A 55 8.89 -5.29 -4.28
N SER A 56 7.92 -4.75 -3.53
CA SER A 56 6.51 -4.92 -3.85
C SER A 56 6.04 -3.88 -4.87
N GLY A 57 5.28 -4.36 -5.84
CA GLY A 57 4.71 -3.56 -6.89
C GLY A 57 3.56 -4.31 -7.56
N VAL A 58 2.56 -3.54 -7.96
CA VAL A 58 1.46 -4.01 -8.82
C VAL A 58 1.77 -3.61 -10.24
N GLU A 59 1.36 -4.46 -11.19
CA GLU A 59 1.38 -4.17 -12.61
C GLU A 59 -0.05 -4.17 -13.14
N ILE A 60 -0.42 -3.10 -13.84
CA ILE A 60 -1.67 -3.02 -14.59
C ILE A 60 -1.43 -3.74 -15.92
N VAL A 61 -2.18 -4.81 -16.19
CA VAL A 61 -2.04 -5.60 -17.41
C VAL A 61 -2.89 -5.01 -18.54
N THR A 62 -4.13 -4.66 -18.23
CA THR A 62 -5.10 -4.20 -19.22
C THR A 62 -6.16 -3.37 -18.52
N VAL A 63 -6.60 -2.30 -19.17
CA VAL A 63 -7.78 -1.56 -18.75
C VAL A 63 -8.86 -1.72 -19.80
N ILE A 64 -10.06 -2.03 -19.35
CA ILE A 64 -11.24 -2.10 -20.18
C ILE A 64 -12.24 -1.07 -19.68
N ALA A 65 -12.69 -0.20 -20.57
CA ALA A 65 -13.77 0.72 -20.27
C ALA A 65 -15.01 0.32 -21.07
N SER A 66 -16.17 0.35 -20.44
CA SER A 66 -17.46 0.12 -21.09
C SER A 66 -18.46 1.24 -20.81
N ASP A 67 -19.45 1.32 -21.69
CA ASP A 67 -20.48 2.35 -21.65
C ASP A 67 -21.36 2.25 -20.40
N GLY A 68 -21.93 3.39 -20.02
CA GLY A 68 -22.97 3.48 -19.01
C GLY A 68 -24.34 3.10 -19.58
N SER A 69 -25.27 2.68 -18.73
CA SER A 69 -26.62 2.23 -19.12
C SER A 69 -27.44 3.27 -19.92
N ARG A 70 -27.02 4.55 -19.96
CA ARG A 70 -27.72 5.65 -20.67
C ARG A 70 -26.77 6.76 -21.14
N GLY A 71 -25.98 6.54 -22.19
CA GLY A 71 -25.29 7.62 -22.92
C GLY A 71 -23.99 7.18 -23.59
N ASN A 72 -23.48 8.00 -24.51
CA ASN A 72 -22.15 7.85 -25.15
C ASN A 72 -21.01 8.20 -24.18
N ASP A 73 -21.12 7.81 -22.90
CA ASP A 73 -20.15 8.12 -21.86
C ASP A 73 -19.61 6.81 -21.27
N LEU A 74 -18.29 6.75 -21.00
CA LEU A 74 -17.66 5.61 -20.34
C LEU A 74 -17.81 5.74 -18.82
N GLU A 75 -18.57 4.83 -18.21
CA GLU A 75 -18.83 4.83 -16.76
C GLU A 75 -18.19 3.65 -16.04
N HIS A 76 -18.06 2.52 -16.71
CA HIS A 76 -17.62 1.26 -16.13
C HIS A 76 -16.16 0.99 -16.49
N PHE A 77 -15.31 0.79 -15.48
CA PHE A 77 -13.90 0.51 -15.67
C PHE A 77 -13.54 -0.82 -15.02
N GLU A 78 -12.96 -1.71 -15.81
CA GLU A 78 -12.35 -2.97 -15.38
C GLU A 78 -10.84 -2.87 -15.56
N VAL A 79 -10.10 -2.97 -14.47
CA VAL A 79 -8.63 -2.96 -14.49
C VAL A 79 -8.12 -4.33 -14.11
N TYR A 80 -7.41 -4.96 -15.02
CA TYR A 80 -6.76 -6.25 -14.80
C TYR A 80 -5.39 -5.98 -14.19
N VAL A 81 -5.17 -6.51 -13.00
CA VAL A 81 -3.93 -6.32 -12.25
C VAL A 81 -3.30 -7.65 -11.89
N ARG A 82 -1.98 -7.64 -11.85
CA ARG A 82 -1.17 -8.72 -11.32
C ARG A 82 -0.05 -8.15 -10.48
N LEU A 83 0.55 -9.01 -9.67
CA LEU A 83 1.72 -8.64 -8.90
C LEU A 83 2.97 -8.65 -9.79
N GLN A 84 3.87 -7.66 -9.64
CA GLN A 84 5.14 -7.65 -10.36
C GLN A 84 6.02 -8.86 -9.95
N PRO A 85 6.93 -9.33 -10.83
CA PRO A 85 7.86 -10.40 -10.48
C PRO A 85 8.76 -10.00 -9.31
N GLY A 86 8.82 -10.84 -8.26
CA GLY A 86 9.65 -10.59 -7.08
C GLY A 86 8.94 -9.81 -5.97
N SER A 87 7.73 -9.31 -6.22
CA SER A 87 6.90 -8.68 -5.21
C SER A 87 6.44 -9.65 -4.13
N LEU A 88 6.35 -9.10 -2.93
CA LEU A 88 5.72 -9.73 -1.78
C LEU A 88 4.21 -9.51 -1.81
N LYS A 89 3.48 -10.26 -0.97
CA LYS A 89 2.01 -10.15 -0.88
C LYS A 89 1.58 -8.69 -0.68
N LEU A 90 0.50 -8.30 -1.37
CA LEU A 90 -0.05 -6.96 -1.30
C LEU A 90 -1.45 -6.99 -0.69
N ASP A 91 -1.73 -6.08 0.25
CA ASP A 91 -3.07 -5.91 0.80
C ASP A 91 -3.90 -4.97 -0.09
N LEU A 92 -5.02 -5.46 -0.61
CA LEU A 92 -5.94 -4.70 -1.46
C LEU A 92 -6.89 -3.82 -0.63
N ASN A 93 -7.09 -4.11 0.66
CA ASN A 93 -7.92 -3.28 1.55
C ASN A 93 -7.27 -1.91 1.79
N ASP A 94 -5.95 -1.91 1.92
CA ASP A 94 -5.12 -0.72 2.14
C ASP A 94 -4.60 -0.11 0.82
N THR A 95 -5.15 -0.51 -0.32
CA THR A 95 -4.82 0.03 -1.64
C THR A 95 -5.86 1.07 -2.06
N VAL A 96 -5.38 2.19 -2.61
CA VAL A 96 -6.23 3.26 -3.15
C VAL A 96 -6.04 3.33 -4.66
N ILE A 97 -7.14 3.43 -5.40
CA ILE A 97 -7.10 3.70 -6.84
C ILE A 97 -7.48 5.17 -7.04
N LEU A 98 -6.61 5.92 -7.73
CA LEU A 98 -6.91 7.27 -8.17
C LEU A 98 -7.28 7.23 -9.65
N ALA A 99 -8.46 7.75 -9.96
CA ALA A 99 -8.94 7.95 -11.32
C ALA A 99 -9.01 9.47 -11.57
N ASP A 100 -8.02 9.98 -12.29
CA ASP A 100 -7.89 11.39 -12.66
C ASP A 100 -8.36 11.61 -14.09
N THR A 101 -9.31 12.51 -14.27
CA THR A 101 -9.73 13.06 -15.56
C THR A 101 -9.40 14.56 -15.58
N ALA A 102 -9.45 15.20 -16.75
CA ALA A 102 -9.16 16.63 -16.88
C ALA A 102 -10.02 17.53 -15.96
N ASP A 103 -11.23 17.09 -15.61
CA ASP A 103 -12.21 17.88 -14.87
C ASP A 103 -12.41 17.38 -13.42
N THR A 104 -12.08 16.12 -13.11
CA THR A 104 -12.33 15.49 -11.81
C THR A 104 -11.26 14.49 -11.38
N THR A 105 -10.98 14.44 -10.08
CA THR A 105 -10.16 13.40 -9.44
C THR A 105 -11.04 12.58 -8.51
N GLN A 106 -11.05 11.27 -8.70
CA GLN A 106 -11.78 10.33 -7.85
C GLN A 106 -10.81 9.37 -7.16
N ALA A 107 -10.82 9.39 -5.82
CA ALA A 107 -10.15 8.40 -5.00
C ALA A 107 -11.12 7.29 -4.63
N LEU A 108 -10.76 6.06 -4.97
CA LEU A 108 -11.56 4.86 -4.80
C LEU A 108 -10.91 3.99 -3.72
N THR A 109 -11.70 3.57 -2.73
CA THR A 109 -11.29 2.61 -1.70
C THR A 109 -12.02 1.30 -1.86
N LEU A 110 -11.48 0.22 -1.30
CA LEU A 110 -12.17 -1.06 -1.35
C LEU A 110 -13.49 -0.97 -0.55
N ASN A 111 -14.61 -1.31 -1.19
CA ASN A 111 -15.85 -1.59 -0.46
C ASN A 111 -15.78 -3.04 -0.02
N GLY A 112 -15.84 -3.28 1.30
CA GLY A 112 -15.44 -4.50 2.02
C GLY A 112 -16.19 -5.79 1.66
N SER A 113 -16.27 -6.11 0.38
CA SER A 113 -16.83 -7.32 -0.16
C SER A 113 -16.16 -7.58 -1.51
N VAL A 114 -15.35 -8.64 -1.54
CA VAL A 114 -14.85 -9.28 -2.76
C VAL A 114 -16.07 -9.94 -3.41
N VAL A 115 -16.93 -9.15 -4.05
CA VAL A 115 -18.14 -9.66 -4.70
C VAL A 115 -17.81 -9.96 -6.15
N ASP A 116 -18.00 -11.22 -6.54
CA ASP A 116 -17.83 -11.69 -7.90
C ASP A 116 -18.48 -10.77 -8.94
N GLY A 117 -17.64 -10.10 -9.73
CA GLY A 117 -17.97 -9.50 -11.02
C GLY A 117 -19.03 -8.40 -11.00
N THR A 118 -19.37 -7.85 -9.84
CA THR A 118 -20.38 -6.80 -9.71
C THR A 118 -19.71 -5.46 -9.49
N PHE A 119 -20.13 -4.44 -10.24
CA PHE A 119 -19.66 -3.07 -9.99
C PHE A 119 -20.26 -2.52 -8.68
N PRO A 120 -19.50 -1.72 -7.92
CA PRO A 120 -19.97 -1.20 -6.64
C PRO A 120 -21.13 -0.22 -6.82
N SER A 121 -22.17 -0.29 -5.99
CA SER A 121 -23.32 0.63 -6.05
C SER A 121 -22.99 2.09 -5.69
N THR A 122 -21.72 2.43 -5.44
CA THR A 122 -21.28 3.75 -4.99
C THR A 122 -19.99 4.16 -5.70
N THR A 123 -19.94 5.41 -6.14
CA THR A 123 -18.89 6.02 -6.98
C THR A 123 -17.51 6.10 -6.34
N ARG A 124 -17.39 5.95 -5.02
CA ARG A 124 -16.11 6.12 -4.29
C ARG A 124 -15.45 4.79 -3.94
N HIS A 125 -15.98 3.70 -4.49
CA HIS A 125 -15.53 2.38 -4.15
C HIS A 125 -15.12 1.58 -5.38
N PHE A 126 -14.19 0.67 -5.19
CA PHE A 126 -13.90 -0.39 -6.14
C PHE A 126 -14.16 -1.76 -5.50
N THR A 127 -14.45 -2.74 -6.34
CA THR A 127 -14.64 -4.15 -5.98
C THR A 127 -13.54 -4.96 -6.65
N VAL A 128 -13.07 -6.00 -5.96
CA VAL A 128 -12.05 -6.92 -6.47
C VAL A 128 -12.74 -8.24 -6.83
N GLN A 129 -12.40 -8.78 -7.99
CA GLN A 129 -12.73 -10.15 -8.39
C GLN A 129 -11.44 -10.89 -8.75
N TYR A 130 -11.19 -12.04 -8.13
CA TYR A 130 -10.08 -12.90 -8.51
C TYR A 130 -10.45 -13.70 -9.77
N LEU A 131 -9.67 -13.53 -10.84
CA LEU A 131 -9.83 -14.28 -12.10
C LEU A 131 -9.12 -15.62 -12.03
N LYS A 132 -8.04 -15.67 -11.26
CA LYS A 132 -7.26 -16.87 -11.02
C LYS A 132 -6.66 -16.79 -9.62
N GLU A 133 -6.97 -17.79 -8.84
CA GLU A 133 -6.42 -18.00 -7.50
C GLU A 133 -5.23 -18.97 -7.63
N GLY A 134 -4.08 -18.56 -7.13
CA GLY A 134 -2.89 -19.37 -6.99
C GLY A 134 -2.97 -20.29 -5.76
N PRO A 135 -1.97 -21.15 -5.56
CA PRO A 135 -1.95 -22.11 -4.45
C PRO A 135 -1.80 -21.48 -3.06
N SER A 136 -1.62 -20.16 -2.96
CA SER A 136 -1.47 -19.42 -1.70
C SER A 136 -2.39 -18.21 -1.66
N HIS A 137 -3.54 -18.32 -2.32
CA HIS A 137 -4.58 -17.30 -2.32
C HIS A 137 -5.02 -16.96 -0.89
N ASP A 138 -5.17 -15.66 -0.61
CA ASP A 138 -5.64 -15.12 0.65
C ASP A 138 -6.62 -13.98 0.35
N ASP A 139 -7.80 -14.02 0.96
CA ASP A 139 -8.87 -13.09 0.66
C ASP A 139 -8.44 -11.65 0.97
N GLY A 140 -8.68 -10.74 0.02
CA GLY A 140 -8.22 -9.36 0.11
C GLY A 140 -6.71 -9.13 -0.09
N TYR A 141 -5.92 -10.17 -0.37
CA TYR A 141 -4.51 -10.04 -0.74
C TYR A 141 -4.24 -10.47 -2.18
N LEU A 142 -3.34 -9.74 -2.83
CA LEU A 142 -2.78 -10.14 -4.12
C LEU A 142 -1.44 -10.84 -3.91
N VAL A 143 -1.37 -12.12 -4.25
CA VAL A 143 -0.15 -12.94 -4.12
C VAL A 143 0.40 -13.36 -5.48
N LYS A 144 1.61 -13.91 -5.49
CA LYS A 144 2.26 -14.39 -6.72
C LYS A 144 1.45 -15.52 -7.36
N GLY A 145 1.07 -15.32 -8.61
CA GLY A 145 0.28 -16.28 -9.38
C GLY A 145 -1.21 -15.92 -9.44
N ASP A 146 -1.65 -14.97 -8.60
CA ASP A 146 -3.01 -14.46 -8.64
C ASP A 146 -3.14 -13.41 -9.73
N THR A 147 -4.32 -13.33 -10.33
CA THR A 147 -4.70 -12.24 -11.20
C THR A 147 -6.05 -11.72 -10.73
N ALA A 148 -6.11 -10.43 -10.44
CA ALA A 148 -7.31 -9.78 -9.96
C ALA A 148 -7.84 -8.81 -11.01
N LYS A 149 -9.16 -8.69 -11.03
CA LYS A 149 -9.92 -7.70 -11.78
C LYS A 149 -10.46 -6.69 -10.78
N LEU A 150 -10.15 -5.42 -10.97
CA LEU A 150 -10.68 -4.32 -10.18
C LEU A 150 -11.83 -3.69 -10.98
N LEU A 151 -13.01 -3.65 -10.39
CA LEU A 151 -14.20 -3.06 -11.00
C LEU A 151 -14.56 -1.79 -10.24
N PHE A 152 -14.69 -0.67 -10.95
CA PHE A 152 -15.17 0.57 -10.38
C PHE A 152 -16.00 1.36 -11.38
N HIS A 153 -16.83 2.26 -10.85
CA HIS A 153 -17.45 3.29 -11.66
C HIS A 153 -16.63 4.57 -11.54
N HIS A 154 -16.39 5.22 -12.68
CA HIS A 154 -15.89 6.58 -12.69
C HIS A 154 -16.99 7.50 -13.19
N HIS A 155 -17.22 8.58 -12.45
CA HIS A 155 -18.12 9.64 -12.91
C HIS A 155 -17.37 10.96 -13.06
N ASP A 156 -17.29 11.47 -14.28
CA ASP A 156 -16.77 12.80 -14.58
C ASP A 156 -17.87 13.85 -14.33
N VAL A 157 -18.01 14.25 -13.08
CA VAL A 157 -19.07 15.16 -12.63
C VAL A 157 -18.50 16.24 -11.73
N ALA A 158 -18.85 17.49 -12.05
CA ALA A 158 -18.71 18.61 -11.13
C ALA A 158 -19.20 18.22 -9.72
N PRO A 159 -18.56 18.71 -8.64
CA PRO A 159 -18.87 18.29 -7.28
C PRO A 159 -20.37 18.49 -6.98
N GLY A 160 -21.11 17.38 -6.87
CA GLY A 160 -22.56 17.37 -6.57
C GLY A 160 -23.46 16.70 -7.63
N ALA A 161 -22.96 16.36 -8.83
CA ALA A 161 -23.72 15.55 -9.77
C ALA A 161 -23.47 14.04 -9.54
N THR A 162 -24.54 13.24 -9.56
CA THR A 162 -24.51 11.80 -9.22
C THR A 162 -24.17 10.92 -10.42
N ARG A 163 -24.18 11.45 -11.65
CA ARG A 163 -24.02 10.69 -12.90
C ARG A 163 -23.43 11.55 -14.01
N GLY A 164 -22.50 10.97 -14.77
CA GLY A 164 -21.81 11.54 -15.94
C GLY A 164 -20.50 10.79 -16.11
N GLY A 165 -20.26 10.14 -17.24
CA GLY A 165 -19.05 9.35 -17.46
C GLY A 165 -17.96 10.13 -18.21
N VAL A 166 -16.84 9.46 -18.51
CA VAL A 166 -15.78 10.04 -19.36
C VAL A 166 -16.29 10.15 -20.79
N LYS A 167 -16.29 11.37 -21.32
CA LYS A 167 -16.72 11.66 -22.69
C LYS A 167 -15.62 11.38 -23.72
N GLU A 168 -15.99 11.46 -24.99
CA GLU A 168 -15.08 11.39 -26.14
C GLU A 168 -13.94 12.42 -26.05
N HIS A 169 -12.77 12.07 -26.59
CA HIS A 169 -11.59 12.94 -26.65
C HIS A 169 -11.07 13.45 -25.28
N LYS A 170 -11.24 12.68 -24.21
CA LYS A 170 -10.73 12.99 -22.87
C LYS A 170 -9.57 12.07 -22.50
N LYS A 171 -8.61 12.65 -21.78
CA LYS A 171 -7.51 11.89 -21.17
C LYS A 171 -7.90 11.56 -19.75
N MET A 172 -7.67 10.31 -19.38
CA MET A 172 -7.84 9.78 -18.04
C MET A 172 -6.53 9.11 -17.62
N ARG A 173 -6.15 9.31 -16.37
CA ARG A 173 -5.01 8.64 -15.74
C ARG A 173 -5.55 7.80 -14.59
N ILE A 174 -5.19 6.53 -14.57
CA ILE A 174 -5.52 5.62 -13.47
C ILE A 174 -4.21 5.29 -12.75
N GLN A 175 -4.17 5.52 -11.44
CA GLN A 175 -3.04 5.19 -10.59
C GLN A 175 -3.48 4.24 -9.48
N ILE A 176 -2.72 3.18 -9.27
CA ILE A 176 -2.92 2.23 -8.18
C ILE A 176 -1.81 2.45 -7.17
N ILE A 177 -2.21 2.89 -5.98
CA ILE A 177 -1.31 3.25 -4.90
C ILE A 177 -1.51 2.23 -3.77
N PRO A 178 -0.61 1.24 -3.66
CA PRO A 178 -0.59 0.38 -2.49
C PRO A 178 -0.06 1.12 -1.26
N ARG A 179 -0.34 0.60 -0.07
CA ARG A 179 0.22 1.14 1.19
C ARG A 179 1.74 0.98 1.31
N LEU A 180 2.29 -0.09 0.73
CA LEU A 180 3.72 -0.36 0.62
C LEU A 180 3.97 -0.81 -0.82
N GLY A 181 4.99 -0.26 -1.45
CA GLY A 181 5.39 -0.67 -2.80
C GLY A 181 5.33 0.42 -3.85
N THR A 182 5.63 0.06 -5.08
CA THR A 182 5.63 0.98 -6.21
C THR A 182 4.21 1.30 -6.68
N VAL A 183 3.97 2.58 -6.97
CA VAL A 183 2.75 3.04 -7.63
C VAL A 183 2.74 2.59 -9.10
N SER A 184 1.61 2.05 -9.53
CA SER A 184 1.37 1.69 -10.94
C SER A 184 0.49 2.74 -11.59
N GLU A 185 0.84 3.23 -12.78
CA GLU A 185 0.01 4.19 -13.51
C GLU A 185 -0.25 3.80 -14.97
N VAL A 186 -1.40 4.19 -15.49
CA VAL A 186 -1.78 4.00 -16.89
C VAL A 186 -2.53 5.21 -17.42
N TYR A 187 -2.20 5.60 -18.65
CA TYR A 187 -2.85 6.69 -19.38
C TYR A 187 -3.82 6.13 -20.39
N ILE A 188 -5.00 6.73 -20.43
CA ILE A 188 -6.09 6.37 -21.32
C ILE A 188 -6.50 7.64 -22.06
N THR A 189 -6.72 7.52 -23.36
CA THR A 189 -7.33 8.58 -24.16
C THR A 189 -8.55 8.00 -24.86
N THR A 190 -9.72 8.57 -24.61
CA THR A 190 -10.95 8.14 -25.27
C THR A 190 -10.95 8.61 -26.73
N PRO A 191 -11.45 7.79 -27.66
CA PRO A 191 -11.49 8.14 -29.08
C PRO A 191 -12.44 9.31 -29.35
N HIS A 192 -12.37 9.85 -30.57
CA HIS A 192 -13.22 10.96 -31.01
C HIS A 192 -14.69 10.57 -31.19
N ILE A 193 -14.97 9.28 -31.36
CA ILE A 193 -16.33 8.73 -31.44
C ILE A 193 -16.38 7.40 -30.68
N LEU A 194 -17.37 7.23 -29.81
CA LEU A 194 -17.64 5.98 -29.08
C LEU A 194 -18.66 5.16 -29.86
N ILE A 195 -18.17 4.29 -30.75
CA ILE A 195 -19.00 3.37 -31.54
C ILE A 195 -19.02 1.93 -30.99
N MET A 196 -18.23 1.64 -29.95
CA MET A 196 -18.09 0.31 -29.36
C MET A 196 -18.42 0.36 -27.87
N GLU A 197 -19.20 -0.62 -27.42
CA GLU A 197 -19.63 -0.83 -26.02
C GLU A 197 -18.44 -1.13 -25.07
N ARG A 198 -17.31 -1.57 -25.62
CA ARG A 198 -16.13 -1.98 -24.86
C ARG A 198 -14.83 -1.57 -25.55
N MET A 199 -13.98 -0.84 -24.84
CA MET A 199 -12.66 -0.42 -25.29
C MET A 199 -11.59 -1.13 -24.46
N THR A 200 -10.72 -1.92 -25.11
CA THR A 200 -9.57 -2.57 -24.45
C THR A 200 -8.32 -1.74 -24.70
N ILE A 201 -7.64 -1.35 -23.63
CA ILE A 201 -6.45 -0.49 -23.68
C ILE A 201 -5.29 -1.23 -23.04
N TRP A 202 -4.19 -1.29 -23.78
CA TRP A 202 -2.93 -1.84 -23.32
C TRP A 202 -2.11 -0.73 -22.67
N PRO A 203 -1.49 -0.97 -21.50
CA PRO A 203 -0.53 -0.03 -20.95
C PRO A 203 0.62 0.16 -21.95
N ALA A 204 0.92 1.41 -22.28
CA ALA A 204 2.11 1.73 -23.05
C ALA A 204 3.32 1.64 -22.10
N PHE A 205 4.16 0.62 -22.27
CA PHE A 205 5.44 0.54 -21.58
C PHE A 205 6.34 1.66 -22.13
N SER A 206 6.65 2.63 -21.28
CA SER A 206 7.70 3.64 -21.48
C SER A 206 8.85 3.31 -20.54
#